data_AF-A0A6C0AZM3-F1
#
_entry.id   AF-A0A6C0AZM3-F1
#
_cell.length_a   1.000
_cell.length_b   1.000
_cell.length_c   1.000
_cell.angle_alpha   90.00
_cell.angle_beta   90.00
_cell.angle_gamma   90.00
#
_symmetry.space_group_name_H-M   'P 1'
#
loop_
_entity.id
_entity.type
_entity.pdbx_description
1 polymer ?
#
loop_
_entity_poly.entity_id
_entity_poly.type
_entity_poly.pdbx_seq_one_letter_code
_entity_poly.pdbx_strand_id
1 'polypeptide(L)'
;MPKGLDWFNFIYVQIGFIAQIFIMFYFSAISEIKKDWPKYRCNPIFMPLSDNIQKDFTFCIQSMQTNFMGYLLQPINYILNVLSSMGGEFTDSLNLMRTMISSMRSMVTSVFQNIFGVFLNLIIEFQKITIGIKDLVGKIIGIMVTLMYMIDGSVKTMQSTWNGPPGQMVKALGGMCFHPDTRVKLSNGKSIKMSELNLGDCLENNSRIDVIMKVDNKFYEVYYKLITENGQEILVTGTHMIFYEKENKFIEVKNHPDAIKTEECAPWFCSFITDDHKIQIENYLFWDWEDDVIKM
;
A
#
# COMPACT_ATOMS: atom_id res chain seq x y z
N MET A 1 -0.24 158.90 -37.06
CA MET A 1 0.41 157.57 -37.06
C MET A 1 0.46 157.09 -35.63
N PRO A 2 -0.14 155.93 -35.31
CA PRO A 2 -0.09 155.39 -33.95
C PRO A 2 1.37 155.13 -33.55
N LYS A 3 1.74 155.49 -32.33
CA LYS A 3 3.11 155.32 -31.81
C LYS A 3 3.29 153.83 -31.48
N GLY A 4 4.50 153.27 -31.62
CA GLY A 4 4.76 151.83 -31.44
C GLY A 4 4.34 151.25 -30.08
N LEU A 5 4.13 152.09 -29.06
CA LEU A 5 3.60 151.70 -27.75
C LEU A 5 2.14 151.19 -27.82
N ASP A 6 1.34 151.70 -28.76
CA ASP A 6 -0.07 151.32 -28.93
C ASP A 6 -0.20 149.90 -29.48
N TRP A 7 0.74 149.47 -30.33
CA TRP A 7 0.79 148.11 -30.87
C TRP A 7 1.19 147.05 -29.83
N PHE A 8 2.08 147.39 -28.89
CA PHE A 8 2.47 146.49 -27.80
C PHE A 8 1.30 146.22 -26.85
N ASN A 9 0.55 147.27 -26.48
CA ASN A 9 -0.64 147.14 -25.64
C ASN A 9 -1.73 146.30 -26.31
N PHE A 10 -1.90 146.40 -27.64
CA PHE A 10 -2.84 145.57 -28.39
C PHE A 10 -2.47 144.07 -28.36
N ILE A 11 -1.20 143.72 -28.57
CA ILE A 11 -0.73 142.33 -28.51
C ILE A 11 -0.89 141.76 -27.08
N TYR A 12 -0.57 142.55 -26.06
CA TYR A 12 -0.71 142.13 -24.67
C TYR A 12 -2.15 141.76 -24.30
N VAL A 13 -3.13 142.59 -24.71
CA VAL A 13 -4.55 142.31 -24.48
C VAL A 13 -5.00 141.05 -25.22
N GLN A 14 -4.54 140.83 -26.45
CA GLN A 14 -4.88 139.62 -27.21
C GLN A 14 -4.31 138.34 -26.57
N ILE A 15 -3.07 138.37 -26.07
CA ILE A 15 -2.50 137.25 -25.32
C ILE A 15 -3.31 136.98 -24.05
N GLY A 16 -3.76 138.03 -23.36
CA GLY A 16 -4.63 137.90 -22.18
C GLY A 16 -5.95 137.16 -22.48
N PHE A 17 -6.61 137.51 -23.59
CA PHE A 17 -7.84 136.82 -24.02
C PHE A 17 -7.59 135.38 -24.44
N ILE A 18 -6.49 135.10 -25.17
CA ILE A 18 -6.10 133.74 -25.53
C ILE A 18 -5.84 132.91 -24.27
N ALA A 19 -5.11 133.45 -23.30
CA ALA A 19 -4.82 132.77 -22.04
C ALA A 19 -6.12 132.43 -21.27
N GLN A 20 -7.09 133.35 -21.22
CA GLN A 20 -8.37 133.11 -20.55
C GLN A 20 -9.17 131.98 -21.21
N ILE A 21 -9.22 131.93 -22.55
CA ILE A 21 -9.90 130.84 -23.28
C ILE A 21 -9.23 129.49 -23.00
N PHE A 22 -7.89 129.44 -23.00
CA PHE A 22 -7.15 128.22 -22.67
C PHE A 22 -7.41 127.74 -21.24
N ILE A 23 -7.48 128.64 -20.27
CA ILE A 23 -7.77 128.30 -18.87
C ILE A 23 -9.18 127.71 -18.74
N MET A 24 -10.20 128.31 -19.39
CA MET A 24 -11.56 127.77 -19.35
C MET A 24 -11.66 126.39 -20.00
N PHE A 25 -11.01 126.18 -21.14
CA PHE A 25 -10.97 124.88 -21.80
C PHE A 25 -10.29 123.81 -20.91
N TYR A 26 -9.19 124.17 -20.25
CA TYR A 26 -8.46 123.29 -19.34
C TYR A 26 -9.33 122.82 -18.15
N PHE A 27 -10.07 123.74 -17.51
CA PHE A 27 -10.96 123.38 -16.41
C PHE A 27 -12.15 122.53 -16.87
N SER A 28 -12.70 122.79 -18.06
CA SER A 28 -13.78 121.98 -18.64
C SER A 28 -13.32 120.54 -18.93
N ALA A 29 -12.13 120.38 -19.52
CA ALA A 29 -11.57 119.06 -19.84
C ALA A 29 -11.28 118.24 -18.57
N ILE A 30 -10.80 118.87 -17.49
CA ILE A 30 -10.59 118.19 -16.20
C ILE A 30 -11.91 117.71 -15.59
N SER A 31 -12.96 118.54 -15.67
CA SER A 31 -14.29 118.19 -15.15
C SER A 31 -14.87 116.96 -15.85
N GLU A 32 -14.67 116.86 -17.18
CA GLU A 32 -15.12 115.71 -17.97
C GLU A 32 -14.34 114.43 -17.60
N ILE A 33 -13.03 114.51 -17.40
CA ILE A 33 -12.20 113.37 -16.96
C ILE A 33 -12.58 112.90 -15.55
N LYS A 34 -12.88 113.82 -14.63
CA LYS A 34 -13.34 113.47 -13.28
C LYS A 34 -14.71 112.79 -13.27
N LYS A 35 -15.58 113.08 -14.25
CA LYS A 35 -16.90 112.46 -14.37
C LYS A 35 -16.82 110.96 -14.72
N ASP A 36 -15.83 110.58 -15.54
CA ASP A 36 -15.58 109.19 -15.96
C ASP A 36 -14.33 108.58 -15.27
N TRP A 37 -14.09 108.95 -14.01
CA TRP A 37 -12.89 108.54 -13.26
C TRP A 37 -12.60 107.02 -13.23
N PRO A 38 -13.61 106.10 -13.13
CA PRO A 38 -13.34 104.66 -13.13
C PRO A 38 -12.62 104.14 -14.39
N LYS A 39 -12.75 104.84 -15.52
CA LYS A 39 -12.08 104.49 -16.78
C LYS A 39 -10.64 105.00 -16.84
N TYR A 40 -10.36 106.16 -16.24
CA TYR A 40 -9.06 106.83 -16.32
C TYR A 40 -8.17 106.60 -15.09
N ARG A 41 -8.70 106.07 -13.98
CA ARG A 41 -7.97 105.86 -12.70
C ARG A 41 -6.68 105.05 -12.79
N CYS A 42 -6.59 104.09 -13.71
CA CYS A 42 -5.40 103.23 -13.87
C CYS A 42 -4.47 103.69 -15.01
N ASN A 43 -4.74 104.84 -15.64
CA ASN A 43 -3.84 105.40 -16.64
C ASN A 43 -2.86 106.38 -15.97
N PRO A 44 -1.53 106.14 -16.07
CA PRO A 44 -0.50 106.97 -15.41
C PRO A 44 -0.58 108.47 -15.74
N ILE A 45 -1.07 108.83 -16.93
CA ILE A 45 -1.14 110.23 -17.39
C ILE A 45 -2.23 111.02 -16.65
N PHE A 46 -3.33 110.37 -16.28
CA PHE A 46 -4.46 111.02 -15.62
C PHE A 46 -4.43 110.86 -14.09
N MET A 47 -3.56 110.00 -13.56
CA MET A 47 -3.44 109.70 -12.12
C MET A 47 -3.17 110.93 -11.22
N PRO A 48 -2.37 111.95 -11.63
CA PRO A 48 -2.21 113.17 -10.83
C PRO A 48 -3.49 113.97 -10.60
N LEU A 49 -4.57 113.67 -11.36
CA LEU A 49 -5.89 114.29 -11.21
C LEU A 49 -6.79 113.57 -10.18
N SER A 50 -6.31 112.47 -9.57
CA SER A 50 -7.02 111.73 -8.53
C SER A 50 -7.14 112.52 -7.24
N ASP A 51 -8.29 112.43 -6.57
CA ASP A 51 -8.49 112.99 -5.24
C ASP A 51 -7.72 112.19 -4.16
N ASN A 52 -7.35 110.93 -4.44
CA ASN A 52 -6.51 110.11 -3.55
C ASN A 52 -5.62 109.15 -4.35
N ILE A 53 -4.47 109.68 -4.77
CA ILE A 53 -3.48 108.98 -5.59
C ILE A 53 -3.05 107.65 -4.94
N GLN A 54 -2.87 107.61 -3.62
CA GLN A 54 -2.39 106.41 -2.93
C GLN A 54 -3.39 105.25 -3.01
N LYS A 55 -4.68 105.51 -2.82
CA LYS A 55 -5.73 104.48 -2.88
C LYS A 55 -5.96 103.98 -4.31
N ASP A 56 -5.95 104.88 -5.29
CA ASP A 56 -6.12 104.49 -6.69
C ASP A 56 -4.90 103.72 -7.21
N PHE A 57 -3.69 104.10 -6.80
CA PHE A 57 -2.47 103.38 -7.13
C PHE A 57 -2.46 101.97 -6.53
N THR A 58 -2.78 101.81 -5.24
CA THR A 58 -2.81 100.48 -4.60
C THR A 58 -3.89 99.59 -5.22
N PHE A 59 -5.06 100.14 -5.56
CA PHE A 59 -6.13 99.40 -6.23
C PHE A 59 -5.71 98.93 -7.63
N CYS A 60 -5.12 99.81 -8.44
CA CYS A 60 -4.68 99.44 -9.79
C CYS A 60 -3.54 98.43 -9.75
N ILE A 61 -2.59 98.55 -8.82
CA ILE A 61 -1.51 97.56 -8.63
C ILE A 61 -2.05 96.22 -8.15
N GLN A 62 -2.97 96.18 -7.18
CA GLN A 62 -3.59 94.94 -6.69
C GLN A 62 -4.41 94.24 -7.79
N SER A 63 -5.18 95.00 -8.57
CA SER A 63 -5.93 94.45 -9.70
C SER A 63 -4.99 93.92 -10.79
N MET A 64 -3.92 94.65 -11.11
CA MET A 64 -2.90 94.20 -12.06
C MET A 64 -2.16 92.94 -11.56
N GLN A 65 -1.84 92.88 -10.26
CA GLN A 65 -1.22 91.70 -9.64
C GLN A 65 -2.17 90.49 -9.61
N THR A 66 -3.46 90.68 -9.37
CA THR A 66 -4.44 89.58 -9.38
C THR A 66 -4.59 88.99 -10.78
N ASN A 67 -4.62 89.85 -11.80
CA ASN A 67 -4.64 89.42 -13.20
C ASN A 67 -3.34 88.74 -13.63
N PHE A 68 -2.19 89.15 -13.07
CA PHE A 68 -0.90 88.52 -13.32
C PHE A 68 -0.67 87.24 -12.50
N MET A 69 -1.33 87.09 -11.34
CA MET A 69 -1.25 85.90 -10.49
C MET A 69 -1.76 84.66 -11.24
N GLY A 70 -2.79 84.80 -12.08
CA GLY A 70 -3.24 83.72 -12.95
C GLY A 70 -2.14 83.20 -13.88
N TYR A 71 -1.31 84.10 -14.43
CA TYR A 71 -0.16 83.75 -15.27
C TYR A 71 1.00 83.15 -14.45
N LEU A 72 1.26 83.68 -13.25
CA LEU A 72 2.29 83.15 -12.35
C LEU A 72 1.95 81.78 -11.74
N LEU A 73 0.67 81.44 -11.61
CA LEU A 73 0.21 80.14 -11.12
C LEU A 73 0.19 79.07 -12.22
N GLN A 74 0.26 79.43 -13.51
CA GLN A 74 0.31 78.44 -14.60
C GLN A 74 1.44 77.42 -14.46
N PRO A 75 2.71 77.82 -14.17
CA PRO A 75 3.79 76.87 -13.90
C PRO A 75 3.51 75.95 -12.71
N ILE A 76 2.93 76.48 -11.63
CA ILE A 76 2.61 75.69 -10.42
C ILE A 76 1.51 74.66 -10.73
N ASN A 77 0.45 75.08 -11.42
CA ASN A 77 -0.63 74.18 -11.83
C ASN A 77 -0.12 73.10 -12.81
N TYR A 78 0.80 73.43 -13.72
CA TYR A 78 1.44 72.45 -14.59
C TYR A 78 2.23 71.42 -13.78
N ILE A 79 3.05 71.85 -12.82
CA ILE A 79 3.82 70.94 -11.95
C ILE A 79 2.89 70.06 -11.11
N LEU A 80 1.81 70.61 -10.55
CA LEU A 80 0.81 69.84 -9.80
C LEU A 80 0.10 68.80 -10.67
N ASN A 81 -0.24 69.15 -11.91
CA ASN A 81 -0.83 68.20 -12.86
C ASN A 81 0.15 67.09 -13.24
N VAL A 82 1.42 67.42 -13.49
CA VAL A 82 2.46 66.43 -13.75
C VAL A 82 2.65 65.52 -12.53
N LEU A 83 2.75 66.08 -11.32
CA LEU A 83 2.89 65.28 -10.10
C LEU A 83 1.67 64.38 -9.85
N SER A 84 0.46 64.87 -10.10
CA SER A 84 -0.77 64.07 -10.01
C SER A 84 -0.80 62.95 -11.06
N SER A 85 -0.37 63.24 -12.29
CA SER A 85 -0.30 62.22 -13.36
C SER A 85 0.73 61.14 -13.03
N MET A 86 1.90 61.51 -12.51
CA MET A 86 2.92 60.58 -12.03
C MET A 86 2.41 59.72 -10.86
N GLY A 87 1.66 60.32 -9.93
CA GLY A 87 1.01 59.57 -8.85
C GLY A 87 -0.04 58.56 -9.35
N GLY A 88 -0.78 58.94 -10.39
CA GLY A 88 -1.72 58.06 -11.10
C GLY A 88 -1.00 56.89 -11.77
N GLU A 89 -0.01 57.16 -12.61
CA GLU A 89 0.78 56.15 -13.31
C GLU A 89 1.52 55.20 -12.35
N PHE A 90 2.01 55.72 -11.22
CA PHE A 90 2.61 54.89 -10.17
C PHE A 90 1.59 53.95 -9.53
N THR A 91 0.38 54.44 -9.25
CA THR A 91 -0.72 53.62 -8.71
C THR A 91 -1.15 52.54 -9.70
N ASP A 92 -1.21 52.88 -10.98
CA ASP A 92 -1.52 51.94 -12.05
C ASP A 92 -0.43 50.87 -12.20
N SER A 93 0.84 51.27 -12.13
CA SER A 93 1.98 50.35 -12.13
C SER A 93 1.95 49.39 -10.94
N LEU A 94 1.58 49.89 -9.74
CA LEU A 94 1.38 49.05 -8.56
C LEU A 94 0.24 48.04 -8.76
N ASN A 95 -0.87 48.47 -9.38
CA ASN A 95 -1.99 47.58 -9.68
C ASN A 95 -1.62 46.54 -10.76
N LEU A 96 -0.85 46.92 -11.78
CA LEU A 96 -0.32 45.99 -12.78
C LEU A 96 0.58 44.93 -12.12
N MET A 97 1.45 45.32 -11.19
CA MET A 97 2.26 44.37 -10.42
C MET A 97 1.41 43.43 -9.57
N ARG A 98 0.36 43.93 -8.90
CA ARG A 98 -0.59 43.09 -8.15
C ARG A 98 -1.30 42.09 -9.07
N THR A 99 -1.72 42.53 -10.25
CA THR A 99 -2.35 41.66 -11.25
C THR A 99 -1.37 40.60 -11.74
N MET A 100 -0.11 40.96 -12.02
CA MET A 100 0.93 40.00 -12.40
C MET A 100 1.15 38.94 -11.31
N ILE A 101 1.24 39.35 -10.03
CA ILE A 101 1.38 38.43 -8.89
C ILE A 101 0.16 37.51 -8.79
N SER A 102 -1.04 38.06 -8.98
CA SER A 102 -2.28 37.28 -8.99
C SER A 102 -2.29 36.24 -10.11
N SER A 103 -1.91 36.64 -11.34
CA SER A 103 -1.81 35.74 -12.50
C SER A 103 -0.77 34.63 -12.28
N MET A 104 0.39 34.96 -11.71
CA MET A 104 1.41 33.97 -11.36
C MET A 104 0.89 32.96 -10.33
N ARG A 105 0.23 33.43 -9.27
CA ARG A 105 -0.36 32.56 -8.24
C ARG A 105 -1.44 31.64 -8.83
N SER A 106 -2.27 32.16 -9.73
CA SER A 106 -3.32 31.37 -10.39
C SER A 106 -2.73 30.30 -11.31
N MET A 107 -1.68 30.62 -12.07
CA MET A 107 -0.98 29.65 -12.91
C MET A 107 -0.37 28.53 -12.06
N VAL A 108 0.33 28.89 -10.97
CA VAL A 108 0.91 27.91 -10.04
C VAL A 108 -0.18 27.02 -9.43
N THR A 109 -1.28 27.62 -8.95
CA THR A 109 -2.43 26.86 -8.41
C THR A 109 -3.00 25.87 -9.43
N SER A 110 -3.17 26.30 -10.68
CA SER A 110 -3.67 25.44 -11.76
C SER A 110 -2.74 24.27 -12.06
N VAL A 111 -1.44 24.49 -12.10
CA VAL A 111 -0.44 23.42 -12.28
C VAL A 111 -0.54 22.39 -11.15
N PHE A 112 -0.58 22.85 -9.90
CA PHE A 112 -0.74 21.94 -8.76
C PHE A 112 -2.06 21.16 -8.81
N GLN A 113 -3.18 21.81 -9.12
CA GLN A 113 -4.48 21.14 -9.25
C GLN A 113 -4.47 20.03 -10.31
N ASN A 114 -3.89 20.30 -11.49
CA ASN A 114 -3.77 19.31 -12.56
C ASN A 114 -2.90 18.13 -12.14
N ILE A 115 -1.77 18.40 -11.49
CA ILE A 115 -0.86 17.37 -10.97
C ILE A 115 -1.57 16.49 -9.93
N PHE A 116 -2.25 17.10 -8.95
CA PHE A 116 -3.03 16.37 -7.95
C PHE A 116 -4.15 15.53 -8.58
N GLY A 117 -4.82 16.05 -9.62
CA GLY A 117 -5.83 15.30 -10.37
C GLY A 117 -5.28 14.02 -10.99
N VAL A 118 -4.10 14.09 -11.62
CA VAL A 118 -3.43 12.90 -12.18
C VAL A 118 -3.00 11.93 -11.07
N PHE A 119 -2.41 12.43 -9.98
CA PHE A 119 -2.00 11.58 -8.85
C PHE A 119 -3.18 10.84 -8.21
N LEU A 120 -4.34 11.47 -8.05
CA LEU A 120 -5.53 10.81 -7.51
C LEU A 120 -5.97 9.63 -8.40
N ASN A 121 -6.00 9.82 -9.72
CA ASN A 121 -6.33 8.75 -10.66
C ASN A 121 -5.30 7.61 -10.60
N LEU A 122 -4.01 7.95 -10.51
CA LEU A 122 -2.93 6.98 -10.38
C LEU A 122 -3.03 6.19 -9.07
N ILE A 123 -3.34 6.84 -7.93
CA ILE A 123 -3.53 6.17 -6.64
C ILE A 123 -4.65 5.14 -6.71
N ILE A 124 -5.76 5.46 -7.38
CA ILE A 124 -6.90 4.54 -7.56
C ILE A 124 -6.46 3.29 -8.32
N GLU A 125 -5.66 3.43 -9.38
CA GLU A 125 -5.14 2.28 -10.13
C GLU A 125 -4.17 1.43 -9.30
N PHE A 126 -3.27 2.05 -8.53
CA PHE A 126 -2.39 1.32 -7.60
C PHE A 126 -3.18 0.59 -6.50
N GLN A 127 -4.27 1.18 -6.00
CA GLN A 127 -5.17 0.54 -5.04
C GLN A 127 -5.84 -0.69 -5.64
N LYS A 128 -6.34 -0.63 -6.88
CA LYS A 128 -6.92 -1.79 -7.58
C LYS A 128 -5.92 -2.93 -7.71
N ILE A 129 -4.67 -2.62 -8.09
CA ILE A 129 -3.59 -3.63 -8.18
C ILE A 129 -3.36 -4.28 -6.81
N THR A 130 -3.29 -3.47 -5.75
CA THR A 130 -3.07 -3.96 -4.38
C THR A 130 -4.21 -4.86 -3.90
N ILE A 131 -5.47 -4.49 -4.20
CA ILE A 131 -6.65 -5.31 -3.91
C ILE A 131 -6.57 -6.64 -4.66
N GLY A 132 -6.20 -6.60 -5.95
CA GLY A 132 -6.00 -7.81 -6.76
C GLY A 132 -4.94 -8.75 -6.19
N ILE A 133 -3.80 -8.21 -5.75
CA ILE A 133 -2.74 -8.99 -5.09
C ILE A 133 -3.26 -9.62 -3.79
N LYS A 134 -3.97 -8.86 -2.96
CA LYS A 134 -4.53 -9.38 -1.70
C LYS A 134 -5.53 -10.50 -1.95
N ASP A 135 -6.40 -10.37 -2.96
CA ASP A 135 -7.34 -11.41 -3.37
C ASP A 135 -6.63 -12.68 -3.86
N LEU A 136 -5.59 -12.53 -4.70
CA LEU A 136 -4.78 -13.65 -5.18
C LEU A 136 -4.10 -14.40 -4.04
N VAL A 137 -3.48 -13.69 -3.10
CA VAL A 137 -2.86 -14.29 -1.90
C VAL A 137 -3.91 -15.02 -1.06
N GLY A 138 -5.09 -14.42 -0.86
CA GLY A 138 -6.20 -15.06 -0.16
C GLY A 138 -6.65 -16.38 -0.81
N LYS A 139 -6.75 -16.42 -2.15
CA LYS A 139 -7.08 -17.63 -2.91
C LYS A 139 -6.02 -18.72 -2.80
N ILE A 140 -4.73 -18.35 -2.86
CA ILE A 140 -3.61 -19.29 -2.71
C ILE A 140 -3.64 -19.92 -1.32
N ILE A 141 -3.83 -19.11 -0.27
CA ILE A 141 -3.95 -19.61 1.11
C ILE A 141 -5.15 -20.55 1.21
N GLY A 142 -6.30 -20.20 0.61
CA GLY A 142 -7.48 -21.06 0.57
C GLY A 142 -7.21 -22.44 -0.03
N ILE A 143 -6.55 -22.50 -1.20
CA ILE A 143 -6.19 -23.77 -1.86
C ILE A 143 -5.19 -24.57 -1.03
N MET A 144 -4.20 -23.90 -0.43
CA MET A 144 -3.19 -24.56 0.38
C MET A 144 -3.80 -25.19 1.64
N VAL A 145 -4.69 -24.48 2.32
CA VAL A 145 -5.38 -24.95 3.54
C VAL A 145 -6.29 -26.13 3.22
N THR A 146 -7.05 -26.08 2.13
CA THR A 146 -7.90 -27.22 1.74
C THR A 146 -7.07 -28.45 1.38
N LEU A 147 -5.96 -28.27 0.66
CA LEU A 147 -5.03 -29.37 0.36
C LEU A 147 -4.42 -29.96 1.63
N MET A 148 -4.01 -29.11 2.58
CA MET A 148 -3.46 -29.55 3.87
C MET A 148 -4.47 -30.44 4.63
N TYR A 149 -5.73 -30.01 4.73
CA TYR A 149 -6.76 -30.80 5.40
C TYR A 149 -7.17 -32.05 4.63
N MET A 150 -7.12 -32.03 3.30
CA MET A 150 -7.36 -33.23 2.47
C MET A 150 -6.28 -34.28 2.71
N ILE A 151 -5.01 -33.87 2.73
CA ILE A 151 -3.88 -34.77 3.00
C ILE A 151 -3.99 -35.31 4.43
N ASP A 152 -4.22 -34.45 5.42
CA ASP A 152 -4.40 -34.86 6.82
C ASP A 152 -5.56 -35.86 6.99
N GLY A 153 -6.69 -35.61 6.31
CA GLY A 153 -7.81 -36.55 6.24
C GLY A 153 -7.40 -37.90 5.65
N SER A 154 -6.69 -37.91 4.52
CA SER A 154 -6.22 -39.14 3.87
C SER A 154 -5.24 -39.93 4.74
N VAL A 155 -4.30 -39.26 5.42
CA VAL A 155 -3.34 -39.90 6.32
C VAL A 155 -4.05 -40.53 7.51
N LYS A 156 -5.01 -39.81 8.11
CA LYS A 156 -5.83 -40.36 9.19
C LYS A 156 -6.65 -41.55 8.74
N THR A 157 -7.25 -41.52 7.54
CA THR A 157 -7.96 -42.68 6.97
C THR A 157 -7.01 -43.87 6.80
N MET A 158 -5.81 -43.67 6.25
CA MET A 158 -4.84 -44.77 6.11
C MET A 158 -4.42 -45.34 7.46
N GLN A 159 -4.17 -44.50 8.47
CA GLN A 159 -3.85 -44.95 9.82
C GLN A 159 -5.02 -45.73 10.45
N SER A 160 -6.26 -45.27 10.25
CA SER A 160 -7.44 -46.00 10.71
C SER A 160 -7.60 -47.35 10.01
N THR A 161 -7.39 -47.42 8.69
CA THR A 161 -7.42 -48.70 7.95
C THR A 161 -6.30 -49.64 8.40
N TRP A 162 -5.09 -49.11 8.65
CA TRP A 162 -3.95 -49.89 9.11
C TRP A 162 -4.10 -50.43 10.54
N ASN A 163 -4.78 -49.67 11.41
CA ASN A 163 -5.09 -50.10 12.78
C ASN A 163 -6.37 -50.94 12.85
N GLY A 164 -7.21 -50.89 11.81
CA GLY A 164 -8.45 -51.65 11.69
C GLY A 164 -8.24 -53.10 11.22
N PRO A 165 -9.34 -53.85 11.04
CA PRO A 165 -9.30 -55.28 10.70
C PRO A 165 -8.47 -55.61 9.45
N PRO A 166 -8.55 -54.85 8.34
CA PRO A 166 -7.73 -55.13 7.15
C PRO A 166 -6.22 -55.02 7.40
N GLY A 167 -5.78 -54.03 8.19
CA GLY A 167 -4.36 -53.85 8.50
C GLY A 167 -3.83 -54.88 9.51
N GLN A 168 -4.68 -55.39 10.40
CA GLN A 168 -4.34 -56.48 11.30
C GLN A 168 -4.11 -57.79 10.52
N MET A 169 -4.98 -58.12 9.56
CA MET A 169 -4.78 -59.24 8.66
C MET A 169 -3.41 -59.18 7.94
N VAL A 170 -3.04 -58.02 7.38
CA VAL A 170 -1.74 -57.86 6.71
C VAL A 170 -0.54 -58.09 7.65
N LYS A 171 -0.65 -57.70 8.94
CA LYS A 171 0.41 -57.96 9.92
C LYS A 171 0.52 -59.43 10.28
N ALA A 172 -0.60 -60.14 10.38
CA ALA A 172 -0.61 -61.58 10.63
C ALA A 172 0.05 -62.38 9.49
N LEU A 173 -0.14 -61.94 8.24
CA LEU A 173 0.49 -62.56 7.06
C LEU A 173 2.03 -62.49 7.03
N GLY A 174 2.65 -61.61 7.83
CA GLY A 174 4.08 -61.27 7.73
C GLY A 174 5.06 -62.16 8.48
N GLY A 175 4.61 -63.08 9.36
CA GLY A 175 5.53 -63.79 10.24
C GLY A 175 5.02 -65.06 10.91
N MET A 176 4.02 -65.77 10.40
CA MET A 176 3.60 -67.08 10.95
C MET A 176 4.29 -68.25 10.24
N CYS A 177 5.60 -68.45 10.48
CA CYS A 177 6.37 -69.47 9.75
C CYS A 177 7.46 -70.16 10.60
N PHE A 178 8.04 -71.23 10.06
CA PHE A 178 9.10 -72.03 10.67
C PHE A 178 10.41 -71.99 9.86
N HIS A 179 11.50 -72.42 10.49
CA HIS A 179 12.77 -72.65 9.80
C HIS A 179 12.67 -73.87 8.87
N PRO A 180 13.22 -73.81 7.64
CA PRO A 180 13.20 -74.92 6.68
C PRO A 180 13.74 -76.27 7.19
N ASP A 181 14.70 -76.23 8.11
CA ASP A 181 15.33 -77.41 8.71
C ASP A 181 14.63 -77.93 9.97
N THR A 182 13.63 -77.21 10.50
CA THR A 182 12.84 -77.71 11.64
C THR A 182 12.23 -79.05 11.26
N ARG A 183 12.32 -80.03 12.16
CA ARG A 183 11.86 -81.40 11.91
C ARG A 183 10.45 -81.60 12.45
N VAL A 184 9.64 -82.33 11.70
CA VAL A 184 8.33 -82.80 12.14
C VAL A 184 8.25 -84.31 11.96
N LYS A 185 7.41 -84.94 12.77
CA LYS A 185 7.20 -86.39 12.73
C LYS A 185 5.89 -86.68 12.00
N LEU A 186 5.94 -87.59 11.03
CA LEU A 186 4.76 -88.08 10.33
C LEU A 186 4.05 -89.18 11.12
N SER A 187 2.79 -89.46 10.79
CA SER A 187 2.00 -90.55 11.37
C SER A 187 2.64 -91.94 11.21
N ASN A 188 3.50 -92.12 10.21
CA ASN A 188 4.29 -93.34 10.00
C ASN A 188 5.56 -93.43 10.87
N GLY A 189 5.82 -92.45 11.74
CA GLY A 189 6.96 -92.38 12.65
C GLY A 189 8.25 -91.80 12.06
N LYS A 190 8.29 -91.47 10.76
CA LYS A 190 9.44 -90.86 10.10
C LYS A 190 9.56 -89.38 10.48
N SER A 191 10.77 -88.94 10.86
CA SER A 191 11.10 -87.53 11.07
C SER A 191 11.61 -86.92 9.75
N ILE A 192 10.94 -85.88 9.27
CA ILE A 192 11.24 -85.18 8.01
C ILE A 192 11.40 -83.68 8.30
N LYS A 193 12.27 -83.00 7.54
CA LYS A 193 12.39 -81.54 7.62
C LYS A 193 11.15 -80.87 7.03
N MET A 194 10.76 -79.71 7.55
CA MET A 194 9.61 -78.97 7.04
C MET A 194 9.73 -78.63 5.54
N SER A 195 10.95 -78.33 5.08
CA SER A 195 11.25 -78.10 3.66
C SER A 195 11.10 -79.31 2.74
N GLU A 196 11.01 -80.52 3.30
CA GLU A 196 10.92 -81.79 2.55
C GLU A 196 9.51 -82.43 2.63
N LEU A 197 8.56 -81.78 3.31
CA LEU A 197 7.17 -82.23 3.38
C LEU A 197 6.48 -82.12 2.02
N ASN A 198 5.51 -83.01 1.77
CA ASN A 198 4.70 -83.01 0.57
C ASN A 198 3.21 -82.88 0.89
N LEU A 199 2.44 -82.39 -0.09
CA LEU A 199 0.99 -82.31 0.02
C LEU A 199 0.39 -83.70 0.27
N GLY A 200 -0.51 -83.78 1.24
CA GLY A 200 -1.13 -85.03 1.66
C GLY A 200 -0.34 -85.86 2.68
N ASP A 201 0.86 -85.43 3.09
CA ASP A 201 1.53 -86.02 4.25
C ASP A 201 0.70 -85.78 5.52
N CYS A 202 0.68 -86.76 6.43
CA CYS A 202 -0.02 -86.66 7.72
C CYS A 202 0.99 -86.56 8.86
N LEU A 203 0.84 -85.53 9.70
CA LEU A 203 1.62 -85.32 10.92
C LEU A 203 1.29 -86.37 12.00
N GLU A 204 2.05 -86.40 13.09
CA GLU A 204 1.90 -87.39 14.16
C GLU A 204 0.53 -87.40 14.85
N ASN A 205 -0.18 -86.27 14.84
CA ASN A 205 -1.55 -86.11 15.32
C ASN A 205 -2.62 -86.43 14.27
N ASN A 206 -2.23 -86.94 13.10
CA ASN A 206 -3.05 -87.18 11.91
C ASN A 206 -3.54 -85.93 11.14
N SER A 207 -3.05 -84.73 11.46
CA SER A 207 -3.28 -83.54 10.63
C SER A 207 -2.70 -83.73 9.23
N ARG A 208 -3.52 -83.59 8.19
CA ARG A 208 -3.10 -83.71 6.79
C ARG A 208 -2.67 -82.36 6.25
N ILE A 209 -1.53 -82.31 5.56
CA ILE A 209 -1.01 -81.08 4.94
C ILE A 209 -1.77 -80.80 3.63
N ASP A 210 -2.44 -79.66 3.57
CA ASP A 210 -3.24 -79.20 2.43
C ASP A 210 -2.53 -78.14 1.58
N VAL A 211 -1.70 -77.30 2.21
CA VAL A 211 -0.92 -76.27 1.51
C VAL A 211 0.48 -76.20 2.08
N ILE A 212 1.48 -76.02 1.22
CA ILE A 212 2.87 -75.76 1.60
C ILE A 212 3.28 -74.41 1.02
N MET A 213 3.86 -73.56 1.86
CA MET A 213 4.26 -72.20 1.51
C MET A 213 5.75 -71.98 1.74
N LYS A 214 6.34 -71.27 0.78
CA LYS A 214 7.71 -70.78 0.83
C LYS A 214 7.69 -69.26 0.81
N VAL A 215 8.06 -68.64 1.92
CA VAL A 215 7.93 -67.18 2.13
C VAL A 215 9.32 -66.55 2.20
N ASP A 216 9.55 -65.47 1.47
CA ASP A 216 10.83 -64.75 1.49
C ASP A 216 11.05 -64.01 2.82
N ASN A 217 12.21 -64.17 3.45
CA ASN A 217 12.54 -63.47 4.69
C ASN A 217 13.15 -62.09 4.39
N LYS A 218 12.36 -61.22 3.74
CA LYS A 218 12.82 -59.91 3.26
C LYS A 218 13.28 -58.97 4.38
N PHE A 219 12.75 -59.16 5.59
CA PHE A 219 13.02 -58.30 6.75
C PHE A 219 14.07 -58.88 7.71
N TYR A 220 14.70 -60.01 7.36
CA TYR A 220 15.69 -60.70 8.19
C TYR A 220 15.17 -60.94 9.61
N GLU A 221 13.91 -61.40 9.73
CA GLU A 221 13.40 -61.77 11.05
C GLU A 221 14.19 -62.96 11.60
N VAL A 222 14.46 -62.90 12.90
CA VAL A 222 15.17 -63.95 13.63
C VAL A 222 14.20 -64.95 14.22
N TYR A 223 14.68 -66.18 14.39
CA TYR A 223 13.87 -67.24 14.98
C TYR A 223 13.89 -67.20 16.52
N TYR A 224 12.88 -67.84 17.08
CA TYR A 224 12.82 -68.27 18.47
C TYR A 224 13.01 -69.78 18.49
N LYS A 225 13.75 -70.23 19.50
CA LYS A 225 14.02 -71.64 19.75
C LYS A 225 13.15 -72.15 20.88
N LEU A 226 12.46 -73.25 20.63
CA LEU A 226 11.79 -74.08 21.63
C LEU A 226 12.51 -75.43 21.67
N ILE A 227 12.72 -75.97 22.87
CA ILE A 227 13.35 -77.28 23.06
C ILE A 227 12.27 -78.25 23.49
N THR A 228 12.07 -79.31 22.72
CA THR A 228 11.08 -80.34 23.05
C THR A 228 11.57 -81.26 24.17
N GLU A 229 10.68 -82.10 24.71
CA GLU A 229 11.03 -83.08 25.75
C GLU A 229 12.12 -84.06 25.32
N ASN A 230 12.19 -84.41 24.02
CA ASN A 230 13.22 -85.28 23.47
C ASN A 230 14.52 -84.53 23.11
N GLY A 231 14.60 -83.23 23.40
CA GLY A 231 15.75 -82.38 23.10
C GLY A 231 15.83 -81.90 21.66
N GLN A 232 14.75 -82.01 20.87
CA GLN A 232 14.71 -81.46 19.52
C GLN A 232 14.56 -79.93 19.59
N GLU A 233 15.33 -79.21 18.77
CA GLU A 233 15.21 -77.77 18.63
C GLU A 233 14.16 -77.44 17.54
N ILE A 234 13.16 -76.64 17.90
CA ILE A 234 12.17 -76.08 16.99
C ILE A 234 12.51 -74.61 16.78
N LEU A 235 12.78 -74.24 15.53
CA LEU A 235 13.03 -72.86 15.13
C LEU A 235 11.79 -72.31 14.42
N VAL A 236 11.21 -71.27 15.01
CA VAL A 236 9.92 -70.70 14.61
C VAL A 236 9.95 -69.17 14.78
N THR A 237 9.23 -68.43 13.94
CA THR A 237 9.17 -66.98 14.03
C THR A 237 8.42 -66.53 15.29
N GLY A 238 8.77 -65.35 15.82
CA GLY A 238 8.23 -64.88 17.09
C GLY A 238 6.72 -64.60 17.09
N THR A 239 6.14 -64.29 15.93
CA THR A 239 4.72 -64.00 15.74
C THR A 239 3.89 -65.24 15.41
N HIS A 240 4.50 -66.41 15.27
CA HIS A 240 3.78 -67.67 15.10
C HIS A 240 2.96 -67.98 16.37
N MET A 241 1.79 -68.59 16.23
CA MET A 241 0.90 -68.85 17.36
C MET A 241 1.13 -70.25 17.93
N ILE A 242 1.39 -70.32 19.24
CA ILE A 242 1.61 -71.55 20.00
C ILE A 242 0.58 -71.67 21.12
N PHE A 243 0.05 -72.88 21.34
CA PHE A 243 -0.91 -73.15 22.39
C PHE A 243 -0.23 -73.13 23.76
N TYR A 244 -0.71 -72.28 24.67
CA TYR A 244 -0.21 -72.20 26.03
C TYR A 244 -1.22 -72.79 27.01
N GLU A 245 -0.91 -73.97 27.54
CA GLU A 245 -1.82 -74.77 28.37
C GLU A 245 -2.31 -74.03 29.63
N LYS A 246 -1.47 -73.21 30.27
CA LYS A 246 -1.84 -72.53 31.52
C LYS A 246 -2.93 -71.47 31.32
N GLU A 247 -3.01 -70.86 30.14
CA GLU A 247 -4.01 -69.85 29.81
C GLU A 247 -5.08 -70.37 28.84
N ASN A 248 -4.97 -71.64 28.43
CA ASN A 248 -5.88 -72.31 27.51
C ASN A 248 -6.18 -71.50 26.24
N LYS A 249 -5.15 -70.87 25.67
CA LYS A 249 -5.24 -70.04 24.47
C LYS A 249 -3.97 -70.09 23.64
N PHE A 250 -4.06 -69.74 22.37
CA PHE A 250 -2.89 -69.51 21.52
C PHE A 250 -2.29 -68.14 21.82
N ILE A 251 -0.97 -68.09 21.98
CA ILE A 251 -0.19 -66.86 22.15
C ILE A 251 0.95 -66.83 21.13
N GLU A 252 1.47 -65.65 20.83
CA GLU A 252 2.68 -65.55 19.99
C GLU A 252 3.87 -66.24 20.67
N VAL A 253 4.68 -66.98 19.89
CA VAL A 253 5.85 -67.71 20.40
C VAL A 253 6.78 -66.81 21.20
N LYS A 254 7.00 -65.56 20.79
CA LYS A 254 7.87 -64.61 21.51
C LYS A 254 7.42 -64.32 22.95
N ASN A 255 6.15 -64.59 23.27
CA ASN A 255 5.55 -64.42 24.60
C ASN A 255 5.48 -65.74 25.38
N HIS A 256 5.81 -66.89 24.77
CA HIS A 256 5.78 -68.19 25.42
C HIS A 256 6.98 -68.33 26.39
N PRO A 257 6.80 -68.78 27.65
CA PRO A 257 7.89 -68.86 28.64
C PRO A 257 9.08 -69.73 28.22
N ASP A 258 8.84 -70.77 27.43
CA ASP A 258 9.88 -71.69 26.96
C ASP A 258 10.64 -71.20 25.72
N ALA A 259 10.18 -70.10 25.11
CA ALA A 259 10.76 -69.60 23.87
C ALA A 259 12.02 -68.76 24.14
N ILE A 260 13.14 -69.15 23.51
CA ILE A 260 14.42 -68.46 23.63
C ILE A 260 14.73 -67.78 22.30
N LYS A 261 14.90 -66.46 22.31
CA LYS A 261 15.28 -65.70 21.11
C LYS A 261 16.67 -66.12 20.63
N THR A 262 16.84 -66.35 19.32
CA THR A 262 18.13 -66.70 18.72
C THR A 262 18.67 -65.58 17.82
N GLU A 263 19.90 -65.76 17.32
CA GLU A 263 20.49 -64.94 16.26
C GLU A 263 20.34 -65.59 14.87
N GLU A 264 19.68 -66.75 14.80
CA GLU A 264 19.52 -67.48 13.54
C GLU A 264 18.51 -66.78 12.64
N CYS A 265 18.88 -66.71 11.36
CA CYS A 265 18.09 -66.09 10.31
C CYS A 265 18.30 -66.87 9.02
N ALA A 266 17.21 -67.26 8.37
CA ALA A 266 17.23 -67.97 7.09
C ALA A 266 16.73 -67.02 5.98
N PRO A 267 17.16 -67.21 4.73
CA PRO A 267 16.71 -66.37 3.62
C PRO A 267 15.22 -66.54 3.28
N TRP A 268 14.60 -67.65 3.72
CA TRP A 268 13.19 -67.90 3.51
C TRP A 268 12.62 -68.75 4.65
N PHE A 269 11.30 -68.63 4.86
CA PHE A 269 10.54 -69.38 5.84
C PHE A 269 9.67 -70.46 5.19
N CYS A 270 9.45 -71.54 5.93
CA CYS A 270 8.52 -72.60 5.55
C CYS A 270 7.25 -72.50 6.41
N SER A 271 6.08 -72.58 5.81
CA SER A 271 4.82 -72.70 6.55
C SER A 271 3.84 -73.60 5.79
N PHE A 272 2.79 -74.05 6.44
CA PHE A 272 1.81 -74.95 5.86
C PHE A 272 0.43 -74.75 6.48
N ILE A 273 -0.58 -75.23 5.76
CA ILE A 273 -1.98 -75.27 6.21
C ILE A 273 -2.35 -76.75 6.32
N THR A 274 -2.96 -77.13 7.44
CA THR A 274 -3.47 -78.47 7.70
C THR A 274 -4.99 -78.48 7.75
N ASP A 275 -5.59 -79.65 7.54
CA ASP A 275 -7.05 -79.83 7.52
C ASP A 275 -7.75 -79.53 8.86
N ASP A 276 -7.01 -79.50 9.97
CA ASP A 276 -7.52 -79.22 11.32
C ASP A 276 -6.93 -77.96 11.96
N HIS A 277 -6.24 -77.12 11.16
CA HIS A 277 -5.57 -75.88 11.55
C HIS A 277 -4.49 -76.01 12.64
N LYS A 278 -3.93 -77.21 12.78
CA LYS A 278 -3.00 -77.55 13.84
C LYS A 278 -1.73 -78.18 13.30
N ILE A 279 -0.63 -77.79 13.91
CA ILE A 279 0.70 -78.32 13.65
C ILE A 279 1.25 -78.85 14.96
N GLN A 280 1.18 -80.17 15.16
CA GLN A 280 1.77 -80.82 16.32
C GLN A 280 3.25 -81.11 16.07
N ILE A 281 4.11 -80.65 16.99
CA ILE A 281 5.53 -80.99 17.02
C ILE A 281 5.88 -81.43 18.44
N GLU A 282 5.89 -82.75 18.66
CA GLU A 282 6.10 -83.38 19.95
C GLU A 282 5.14 -82.85 21.03
N ASN A 283 5.63 -82.10 22.01
CA ASN A 283 4.83 -81.55 23.11
C ASN A 283 4.23 -80.17 22.80
N TYR A 284 4.59 -79.54 21.68
CA TYR A 284 4.10 -78.21 21.31
C TYR A 284 3.07 -78.28 20.19
N LEU A 285 1.96 -77.59 20.41
CA LEU A 285 0.89 -77.44 19.43
C LEU A 285 0.92 -76.01 18.89
N PHE A 286 1.13 -75.88 17.58
CA PHE A 286 1.12 -74.62 16.87
C PHE A 286 -0.16 -74.47 16.04
N TRP A 287 -0.59 -73.24 15.85
CA TRP A 287 -1.63 -72.93 14.86
C TRP A 287 -1.00 -72.93 13.47
N ASP A 288 -1.72 -73.40 12.46
CA ASP A 288 -1.22 -73.33 11.09
C ASP A 288 -1.29 -71.90 10.51
N TRP A 289 -0.98 -71.72 9.23
CA TRP A 289 -0.97 -70.37 8.64
C TRP A 289 -2.37 -69.78 8.41
N GLU A 290 -3.44 -70.57 8.50
CA GLU A 290 -4.80 -70.11 8.20
C GLU A 290 -5.43 -69.43 9.43
N ASP A 291 -5.45 -68.09 9.40
CA ASP A 291 -5.79 -67.25 10.56
C ASP A 291 -7.28 -66.86 10.62
N ASP A 292 -8.13 -67.37 9.71
CA ASP A 292 -9.54 -66.97 9.60
C ASP A 292 -10.40 -67.38 10.82
N VAL A 293 -9.85 -68.16 11.76
CA VAL A 293 -10.59 -68.75 12.89
C VAL A 293 -10.05 -68.31 14.27
N ILE A 294 -8.90 -67.62 14.36
CA ILE A 294 -8.40 -67.13 15.66
C ILE A 294 -9.19 -65.88 16.06
N LYS A 295 -10.33 -66.10 16.74
CA LYS A 295 -11.02 -65.03 17.48
C LYS A 295 -10.17 -64.67 18.71
N MET A 296 -9.40 -63.58 18.61
CA MET A 296 -8.85 -62.89 19.78
C MET A 296 -9.95 -62.30 20.66
#